data_AF-A0A9C8HTP1-F1
#
_entry.id   AF-A0A9C8HTP1-F1
#
_cell.length_a   1.000
_cell.length_b   1.000
_cell.length_c   1.000
_cell.angle_alpha   90.00
_cell.angle_beta   90.00
_cell.angle_gamma   90.00
#
_symmetry.space_group_name_H-M   'P 1'
#
loop_
_entity.id
_entity.type
_entity.pdbx_description
1 polymer ?
#
loop_
_entity_poly.entity_id
_entity_poly.type
_entity_poly.pdbx_seq_one_letter_code
_entity_poly.pdbx_strand_id
1 'polypeptide(L)' 'MVHVGSYDNEPGSLRLMENFAVQENYIRKTKTYRDIYLSDARKVSPEKLNTVLRVSIEKNN' A
#
# COMPACT_ATOMS: atom_id res chain seq x y z
N MET A 1 -2.57 -0.96 -4.13
CA MET A 1 -3.86 -1.46 -3.59
C MET A 1 -4.58 -0.33 -2.88
N VAL A 2 -5.84 -0.52 -2.48
CA VAL A 2 -6.51 0.38 -1.53
C VAL A 2 -6.36 -0.23 -0.14
N HIS A 3 -5.79 0.54 0.80
CA HIS A 3 -5.82 0.26 2.23
C HIS A 3 -7.08 0.89 2.83
N VAL A 4 -7.79 0.12 3.65
CA VAL A 4 -8.94 0.59 4.42
C VAL A 4 -8.60 0.44 5.90
N GLY A 5 -8.51 1.55 6.63
CA GLY A 5 -8.14 1.56 8.04
C GLY A 5 -7.08 2.63 8.39
N SER A 6 -6.63 2.59 9.65
CA SER A 6 -5.62 3.52 10.16
C SER A 6 -4.31 3.41 9.38
N TYR A 7 -3.66 4.54 9.13
CA TYR A 7 -2.36 4.60 8.44
C TYR A 7 -1.29 3.74 9.13
N ASP A 8 -1.36 3.56 10.46
CA ASP A 8 -0.44 2.69 11.22
C ASP A 8 -0.50 1.22 10.78
N ASN A 9 -1.59 0.80 10.14
CA ASN A 9 -1.80 -0.57 9.67
C ASN A 9 -1.40 -0.78 8.19
N GLU A 10 -1.00 0.27 7.48
CA GLU A 10 -0.50 0.20 6.11
C GLU A 10 0.67 -0.78 5.90
N PRO A 11 1.60 -0.99 6.86
CA PRO A 11 2.66 -1.99 6.71
C PRO A 11 2.12 -3.41 6.46
N GLY A 12 0.94 -3.74 6.97
CA GLY A 12 0.27 -5.00 6.68
C GLY A 12 -0.14 -5.11 5.20
N SER A 13 -0.70 -4.03 4.65
CA SER A 13 -1.08 -3.92 3.24
C SER A 13 0.14 -3.94 2.31
N LEU A 14 1.22 -3.26 2.66
CA LEU A 14 2.47 -3.31 1.88
C LEU A 14 3.04 -4.72 1.81
N ARG A 15 3.03 -5.47 2.92
CA ARG A 15 3.48 -6.88 2.94
C ARG A 15 2.64 -7.77 2.02
N LEU A 16 1.32 -7.54 1.95
CA LEU A 16 0.46 -8.25 1.01
C LEU A 16 0.82 -7.93 -0.45
N MET A 17 1.09 -6.66 -0.76
CA MET A 17 1.53 -6.25 -2.09
C MET A 17 2.89 -6.85 -2.47
N GLU A 18 3.83 -6.91 -1.52
CA GLU A 18 5.15 -7.52 -1.71
C GLU A 18 5.04 -9.02 -1.98
N ASN A 19 4.27 -9.74 -1.17
CA ASN A 19 4.05 -11.17 -1.36
C ASN A 19 3.42 -11.44 -2.73
N PHE A 20 2.43 -10.65 -3.13
CA PHE A 20 1.82 -10.77 -4.45
C PHE A 20 2.81 -10.50 -5.58
N ALA A 21 3.62 -9.44 -5.47
CA ALA A 21 4.64 -9.14 -6.47
C ALA A 21 5.64 -10.31 -6.63
N VAL A 22 6.13 -10.87 -5.53
CA VAL A 22 7.06 -12.02 -5.54
C VAL A 22 6.42 -13.25 -6.20
N GLN A 23 5.15 -13.53 -5.90
CA GLN A 23 4.41 -14.64 -6.53
C GLN A 23 4.32 -14.48 -8.05
N GLU A 24 4.20 -13.24 -8.54
CA GLU A 24 4.16 -12.91 -9.96
C GLU A 24 5.55 -12.72 -10.60
N ASN A 25 6.62 -13.09 -9.90
CA ASN A 25 8.02 -12.92 -10.32
C ASN A 25 8.43 -11.44 -10.55
N TYR A 26 7.97 -10.56 -9.66
CA TYR A 26 8.37 -9.16 -9.55
C TYR A 26 8.98 -8.87 -8.18
N ILE A 27 9.82 -7.84 -8.13
CA ILE A 27 10.39 -7.30 -6.89
C ILE A 27 10.13 -5.80 -6.80
N ARG A 28 10.15 -5.25 -5.57
CA ARG A 28 10.07 -3.80 -5.37
C ARG A 28 11.32 -3.13 -5.91
N LYS A 29 11.12 -2.15 -6.78
CA LYS A 29 12.21 -1.32 -7.32
C LYS A 29 12.80 -0.38 -6.27
N THR A 30 11.97 0.09 -5.33
CA THR A 30 12.38 1.04 -4.29
C THR A 30 11.73 0.71 -2.95
N LYS A 31 12.40 1.08 -1.85
CA LYS A 31 11.84 1.02 -0.49
C LYS A 31 10.75 2.07 -0.24
N THR A 32 10.76 3.15 -1.03
CA THR A 32 9.72 4.18 -0.99
C THR A 32 8.45 3.69 -1.69
N TYR A 33 7.31 4.18 -1.18
CA TYR A 33 6.00 4.00 -1.78
C TYR A 33 5.28 5.34 -1.73
N ARG A 34 4.15 5.44 -2.42
CA ARG A 34 3.33 6.65 -2.46
C ARG A 34 1.96 6.38 -1.90
N ASP A 35 1.52 7.28 -1.03
CA ASP A 35 0.19 7.31 -0.45
C ASP A 35 -0.65 8.35 -1.16
N ILE A 36 -1.86 7.95 -1.52
CA ILE A 36 -2.85 8.83 -2.11
C ILE A 36 -4.09 8.73 -1.23
N TYR A 37 -4.27 9.73 -0.37
CA TYR A 37 -5.39 9.81 0.56
C TYR A 37 -6.68 10.13 -0.21
N LEU A 38 -7.64 9.22 -0.15
CA LEU A 38 -8.97 9.41 -0.74
C LEU A 38 -9.96 9.97 0.28
N SER A 39 -9.74 9.70 1.57
CA SER A 39 -10.53 10.22 2.69
C SER A 39 -9.87 11.45 3.34
N ASP A 40 -10.68 12.39 3.83
CA ASP A 40 -10.19 13.47 4.72
C ASP A 40 -10.08 12.94 6.16
N ALA A 41 -8.84 12.79 6.64
CA ALA A 41 -8.54 12.24 7.97
C ALA A 41 -9.16 13.03 9.14
N ARG A 42 -9.56 14.28 8.91
CA ARG A 42 -10.20 15.12 9.93
C ARG A 42 -11.70 14.87 10.05
N LYS A 43 -12.30 14.17 9.08
CA LYS A 43 -13.76 13.98 8.95
C LYS A 43 -14.19 12.52 9.07
N VAL A 44 -13.26 11.59 8.92
CA VAL A 44 -13.53 10.15 8.85
C VAL A 44 -12.77 9.44 9.95
N SER A 45 -13.43 8.52 10.64
CA SER A 45 -12.80 7.72 11.68
C SER A 45 -11.71 6.81 11.08
N PRO A 46 -10.63 6.49 11.82
CA PRO A 46 -9.48 5.77 11.30
C PRO A 46 -9.84 4.46 10.58
N GLU A 47 -10.81 3.70 11.08
CA GLU A 47 -11.24 2.43 10.52
C GLU A 47 -11.94 2.53 9.15
N LYS A 48 -12.31 3.75 8.72
CA LYS A 48 -12.96 4.03 7.43
C LYS A 48 -12.10 4.86 6.48
N LEU A 49 -10.85 5.15 6.83
CA LEU A 49 -9.93 5.87 5.94
C LEU A 49 -9.58 5.00 4.74
N ASN A 50 -9.61 5.60 3.55
CA ASN A 50 -9.21 4.96 2.31
C ASN A 50 -7.93 5.62 1.79
N THR A 51 -6.88 4.83 1.62
CA THR A 51 -5.59 5.26 1.07
C THR A 51 -5.20 4.35 -0.08
N VAL A 52 -4.86 4.89 -1.24
CA VAL A 52 -4.22 4.09 -2.29
C VAL A 52 -2.72 4.02 -2.01
N LEU A 53 -2.23 2.81 -1.79
CA LEU A 53 -0.80 2.51 -1.68
C LEU A 53 -0.27 2.12 -3.06
N ARG A 54 0.76 2.83 -3.53
CA ARG A 54 1.42 2.58 -4.81
C ARG A 54 2.90 2.30 -4.61
N VAL A 55 3.35 1.15 -5.09
CA VAL A 55 4.76 0.72 -5.10
C VAL A 55 5.23 0.58 -6.54
N SER A 56 6.50 0.93 -6.79
CA SER A 56 7.16 0.65 -8.06
C SER A 56 7.75 -0.75 -8.02
N ILE A 57 7.48 -1.55 -9.05
CA ILE A 57 8.00 -2.91 -9.18
C ILE A 57 8.77 -3.08 -10.49
N GLU A 58 9.64 -4.08 -10.52
CA GLU A 58 10.35 -4.55 -11.71
C GLU A 58 10.40 -6.07 -11.74
N LYS A 59 10.64 -6.64 -12.91
CA LYS A 59 10.66 -8.09 -13.08
C LYS A 59 11.90 -8.67 -12.39
N ASN A 60 11.72 -9.76 -11.65
CA ASN A 60 12.81 -10.51 -11.05
C ASN A 60 13.50 -11.31 -12.16
N ASN A 61 14.65 -10.82 -12.65
CA ASN A 61 15.47 -11.46 -13.69
C ASN A 61 16.62 -12.26 -13.07
#